data_AF-A0A8H5DDB8-F1
#
_entry.id   AF-A0A8H5DDB8-F1
#
_cell.length_a   1.000
_cell.length_b   1.000
_cell.length_c   1.000
_cell.angle_alpha   90.00
_cell.angle_beta   90.00
_cell.angle_gamma   90.00
#
_symmetry.space_group_name_H-M   'P 1'
#
loop_
_entity.id
_entity.type
_entity.pdbx_description
1 polymer ?
#
loop_
_entity_poly.entity_id
_entity_poly.type
_entity_poly.pdbx_seq_one_letter_code
_entity_poly.pdbx_strand_id
1 'polypeptide(L)'
;MEAVTGGRLLGEVEEMNLEEMLRSLRSSLTSDLNVLGNRTQTQHQPHHQPTKLTHISPLDEIAAVHFRSTKTAGISISGRHLPLLYKLISTLISPPHLYAVLVIDVEGRFDATRLTCPASHTRHVYVQRPARGSPEQLRALIAEAEDILLYSDVARASAAREWWGTMVIDGFGAGDVSAGWKGWLRVDRENVRGFSLGISAEEAMDQRGQRQDVVDAAGWTVSSQWGVFTFREEEEDKAEQEEDEDRQ
;
A
#
# COMPACT_ATOMS: atom_id res chain seq x y z
N MET A 1 -49.63 -35.32 -31.04
CA MET A 1 -48.28 -34.93 -30.60
C MET A 1 -48.46 -33.95 -29.47
N GLU A 2 -48.13 -34.41 -28.27
CA GLU A 2 -48.39 -33.76 -26.98
C GLU A 2 -47.56 -32.49 -26.79
N ALA A 3 -48.13 -31.59 -25.99
CA ALA A 3 -47.52 -30.38 -25.46
C ALA A 3 -46.87 -30.63 -24.09
N VAL A 4 -46.08 -29.65 -23.65
CA VAL A 4 -45.64 -29.36 -22.26
C VAL A 4 -44.34 -30.02 -21.78
N THR A 5 -43.29 -29.21 -21.62
CA THR A 5 -42.39 -29.16 -20.43
C THR A 5 -41.55 -27.88 -20.56
N GLY A 6 -41.73 -26.83 -19.73
CA GLY A 6 -41.33 -26.75 -18.32
C GLY A 6 -39.84 -26.36 -18.27
N GLY A 7 -39.41 -25.14 -17.98
CA GLY A 7 -39.71 -24.36 -16.78
C GLY A 7 -38.69 -24.73 -15.70
N ARG A 8 -37.82 -23.77 -15.34
CA ARG A 8 -36.80 -23.74 -14.25
C ARG A 8 -35.34 -23.93 -14.69
N LEU A 9 -34.66 -22.79 -14.85
CA LEU A 9 -33.21 -22.67 -14.97
C LEU A 9 -32.65 -21.82 -13.80
N LEU A 10 -33.12 -22.07 -12.58
CA LEU A 10 -32.56 -21.52 -11.35
C LEU A 10 -32.87 -22.48 -10.20
N GLY A 11 -31.85 -23.18 -9.71
CA GLY A 11 -31.94 -24.03 -8.53
C GLY A 11 -30.83 -25.05 -8.52
N GLU A 12 -29.71 -24.69 -7.89
CA GLU A 12 -28.78 -25.55 -7.13
C GLU A 12 -27.46 -24.77 -6.98
N VAL A 13 -27.44 -23.82 -6.04
CA VAL A 13 -26.19 -23.50 -5.35
C VAL A 13 -26.10 -24.57 -4.28
N GLU A 14 -25.29 -25.60 -4.54
CA GLU A 14 -25.00 -26.66 -3.60
C GLU A 14 -24.19 -26.04 -2.45
N GLU A 15 -24.80 -25.90 -1.27
CA GLU A 15 -24.11 -25.47 -0.06
C GLU A 15 -23.14 -26.59 0.34
N MET A 16 -21.92 -26.53 -0.19
CA MET A 16 -20.85 -27.46 0.18
C MET A 16 -20.59 -27.35 1.68
N ASN A 17 -20.65 -28.50 2.36
CA ASN A 17 -20.40 -28.60 3.79
C ASN A 17 -18.93 -28.23 4.09
N LEU A 18 -18.69 -27.46 5.16
CA LEU A 18 -17.34 -27.07 5.62
C LEU A 18 -16.41 -28.28 5.77
N GLU A 19 -16.95 -29.43 6.16
CA GLU A 19 -16.17 -30.67 6.28
C GLU A 19 -15.67 -31.20 4.93
N GLU A 20 -16.42 -30.99 3.85
CA GLU A 20 -16.02 -31.35 2.49
C GLU A 20 -14.95 -30.40 1.94
N MET A 21 -15.05 -29.12 2.27
CA MET A 21 -13.97 -28.15 1.96
C MET A 21 -12.67 -28.51 2.69
N LEU A 22 -12.74 -28.86 3.99
CA LEU A 22 -11.57 -29.28 4.76
C LEU A 22 -11.01 -30.62 4.29
N ARG A 23 -11.86 -31.54 3.82
CA ARG A 23 -11.43 -32.81 3.23
C ARG A 23 -10.74 -32.61 1.88
N SER A 24 -11.26 -31.70 1.05
CA SER A 24 -10.63 -31.30 -0.21
C SER A 24 -9.25 -30.67 0.05
N LEU A 25 -9.14 -29.75 1.02
CA LEU A 25 -7.88 -29.12 1.40
C LEU A 25 -6.85 -30.14 1.91
N ARG A 26 -7.27 -31.10 2.76
CA ARG A 26 -6.38 -32.17 3.25
C ARG A 26 -5.94 -33.11 2.12
N SER A 27 -6.83 -33.44 1.19
CA SER A 27 -6.48 -34.26 0.02
C SER A 27 -5.49 -33.56 -0.91
N SER A 28 -5.58 -32.24 -1.04
CA SER A 28 -4.61 -31.44 -1.79
C SER A 28 -3.24 -31.50 -1.12
N LEU A 29 -3.17 -31.30 0.20
CA LEU A 29 -1.91 -31.33 0.96
C LEU A 29 -1.21 -32.70 0.94
N THR A 30 -1.98 -33.80 0.91
CA THR A 30 -1.41 -35.15 0.81
C THR A 30 -0.92 -35.51 -0.59
N SER A 31 -1.47 -34.88 -1.63
CA SER A 31 -1.03 -35.10 -3.02
C SER A 31 0.37 -34.50 -3.27
N ASP A 32 0.74 -33.46 -2.53
CA ASP A 32 2.04 -32.77 -2.65
C ASP A 32 3.23 -33.56 -2.08
N LEU A 33 3.00 -34.58 -1.25
CA LEU A 33 4.09 -35.39 -0.66
C LEU A 33 4.58 -36.53 -1.57
N ASN A 34 3.85 -36.89 -2.63
CA ASN A 34 4.18 -38.02 -3.51
C ASN A 34 4.82 -37.64 -4.85
N VAL A 35 5.12 -36.36 -5.11
CA VAL A 35 5.77 -35.92 -6.36
C VAL A 35 7.12 -35.28 -6.08
N LEU A 36 8.03 -36.06 -5.49
CA LEU A 36 9.47 -35.80 -5.54
C LEU A 36 9.99 -36.23 -6.93
N GLY A 37 9.90 -35.33 -7.91
CA GLY A 37 10.54 -35.54 -9.22
C GLY A 37 9.86 -34.83 -10.38
N ASN A 38 10.03 -33.51 -10.47
CA ASN A 38 10.33 -32.75 -11.69
C ASN A 38 9.79 -31.31 -11.61
N ARG A 39 10.75 -30.41 -11.76
CA ARG A 39 10.68 -28.95 -11.77
C ARG A 39 9.74 -28.39 -12.84
N THR A 40 8.71 -27.63 -12.47
CA THR A 40 8.15 -26.49 -13.24
C THR A 40 7.16 -25.69 -12.39
N GLN A 41 7.30 -24.35 -12.41
CA GLN A 41 6.33 -23.33 -11.98
C GLN A 41 5.95 -23.32 -10.49
N THR A 42 6.67 -22.49 -9.71
CA THR A 42 6.20 -22.06 -8.39
C THR A 42 4.99 -21.14 -8.59
N GLN A 43 3.80 -21.74 -8.44
CA GLN A 43 2.58 -21.03 -8.07
C GLN A 43 2.92 -20.09 -6.92
N HIS A 44 2.72 -18.79 -7.13
CA HIS A 44 2.77 -17.78 -6.07
C HIS A 44 1.53 -17.98 -5.19
N GLN A 45 1.62 -18.96 -4.30
CA GLN A 45 0.73 -19.05 -3.16
C GLN A 45 1.09 -17.88 -2.24
N PRO A 46 0.14 -17.02 -1.83
CA PRO A 46 0.44 -15.94 -0.91
C PRO A 46 0.78 -16.59 0.43
N HIS A 47 2.08 -16.75 0.70
CA HIS A 47 2.52 -17.10 2.03
C HIS A 47 2.00 -16.02 2.98
N HIS A 48 1.24 -16.42 4.00
CA HIS A 48 0.77 -15.56 5.09
C HIS A 48 1.98 -15.09 5.93
N GLN A 49 2.85 -14.29 5.32
CA GLN A 49 3.99 -13.71 6.00
C GLN A 49 3.51 -12.52 6.85
N PRO A 50 4.20 -12.24 7.98
CA PRO A 50 3.98 -11.02 8.74
C PRO A 50 4.07 -9.79 7.82
N THR A 51 3.35 -8.72 8.17
CA THR A 51 3.46 -7.44 7.47
C THR A 51 4.91 -6.96 7.49
N LYS A 52 5.46 -6.62 6.32
CA LYS A 52 6.81 -6.04 6.20
C LYS A 52 6.89 -4.75 7.03
N LEU A 53 8.04 -4.53 7.66
CA LEU A 53 8.29 -3.32 8.44
C LEU A 53 8.39 -2.11 7.51
N THR A 54 7.59 -1.10 7.80
CA THR A 54 7.58 0.20 7.10
C THR A 54 8.61 1.15 7.67
N HIS A 55 9.13 0.87 8.86
CA HIS A 55 10.01 1.75 9.64
C HIS A 55 9.37 3.08 10.03
N ILE A 56 8.03 3.12 10.01
CA ILE A 56 7.22 4.17 10.61
C ILE A 56 6.54 3.52 11.81
N SER A 57 7.10 3.71 13.01
CA SER A 57 6.70 2.94 14.20
C SER A 57 5.18 2.92 14.45
N PRO A 58 4.45 4.05 14.39
CA PRO A 58 2.99 4.03 14.58
C PRO A 58 2.25 3.23 13.49
N LEU A 59 2.76 3.22 12.26
CA LEU A 59 2.18 2.46 11.15
C LEU A 59 2.43 0.96 11.33
N ASP A 60 3.64 0.57 11.75
CA ASP A 60 4.01 -0.82 12.02
C ASP A 60 3.21 -1.41 13.18
N GLU A 61 2.99 -0.65 14.25
CA GLU A 61 2.15 -1.04 15.37
C GLU A 61 0.71 -1.32 14.93
N ILE A 62 0.09 -0.39 14.18
CA ILE A 62 -1.26 -0.53 13.65
C ILE A 62 -1.35 -1.74 12.71
N ALA A 63 -0.38 -1.90 11.80
CA ALA A 63 -0.34 -3.03 10.86
C ALA A 63 -0.20 -4.38 11.58
N ALA A 64 0.60 -4.44 12.65
CA ALA A 64 0.75 -5.64 13.46
C ALA A 64 -0.56 -5.99 14.21
N VAL A 65 -1.28 -5.00 14.75
CA VAL A 65 -2.60 -5.22 15.36
C VAL A 65 -3.61 -5.72 14.32
N HIS A 66 -3.65 -5.08 13.15
CA HIS A 66 -4.49 -5.50 12.02
C HIS A 66 -4.24 -6.97 11.65
N PHE A 67 -2.97 -7.33 11.40
CA PHE A 67 -2.60 -8.69 11.03
C PHE A 67 -2.98 -9.71 12.10
N ARG A 68 -2.77 -9.40 13.39
CA ARG A 68 -3.20 -10.28 14.48
C ARG A 68 -4.71 -10.54 14.46
N SER A 69 -5.50 -9.50 14.14
CA SER A 69 -6.96 -9.53 14.14
C SER A 69 -7.57 -10.17 12.90
N THR A 70 -7.01 -9.96 11.70
CA THR A 70 -7.63 -10.35 10.42
C THR A 70 -6.90 -11.44 9.68
N LYS A 71 -5.65 -11.74 10.08
CA LYS A 71 -4.71 -12.64 9.36
C LYS A 71 -4.49 -12.23 7.90
N THR A 72 -4.78 -10.96 7.57
CA THR A 72 -4.57 -10.39 6.25
C THR A 72 -3.30 -9.55 6.27
N ALA A 73 -2.35 -9.91 5.40
CA ALA A 73 -1.10 -9.17 5.23
C ALA A 73 -1.30 -7.93 4.33
N GLY A 74 -0.31 -7.04 4.35
CA GLY A 74 -0.29 -5.83 3.54
C GLY A 74 -1.08 -4.65 4.11
N ILE A 75 -0.72 -3.46 3.65
CA ILE A 75 -1.34 -2.19 4.06
C ILE A 75 -2.25 -1.71 2.92
N SER A 76 -3.53 -1.49 3.22
CA SER A 76 -4.50 -0.97 2.25
C SER A 76 -5.00 0.39 2.70
N ILE A 77 -4.63 1.42 1.93
CA ILE A 77 -4.79 2.84 2.24
C ILE A 77 -5.92 3.43 1.41
N SER A 78 -6.76 4.25 2.04
CA SER A 78 -7.84 5.01 1.43
C SER A 78 -7.78 6.48 1.80
N GLY A 79 -8.59 7.31 1.13
CA GLY A 79 -8.60 8.75 1.32
C GLY A 79 -7.44 9.43 0.58
N ARG A 80 -6.84 10.45 1.20
CA ARG A 80 -5.71 11.21 0.65
C ARG A 80 -4.40 10.46 0.86
N HIS A 81 -4.21 9.36 0.15
CA HIS A 81 -3.12 8.40 0.40
C HIS A 81 -1.70 8.88 0.01
N LEU A 82 -1.57 9.80 -0.96
CA LEU A 82 -0.26 10.19 -1.54
C LEU A 82 0.74 10.72 -0.51
N PRO A 83 0.38 11.62 0.43
CA PRO A 83 1.30 12.09 1.47
C PRO A 83 1.90 10.96 2.31
N LEU A 84 1.10 9.96 2.70
CA LEU A 84 1.59 8.81 3.46
C LEU A 84 2.52 7.93 2.60
N LEU A 85 2.19 7.76 1.31
CA LEU A 85 3.07 7.04 0.38
C LEU A 85 4.40 7.76 0.18
N TYR A 86 4.41 9.10 0.04
CA TYR A 86 5.65 9.86 -0.09
C TYR A 86 6.52 9.75 1.17
N LYS A 87 5.90 9.87 2.36
CA LYS A 87 6.60 9.63 3.63
C LYS A 87 7.19 8.22 3.68
N LEU A 88 6.37 7.20 3.44
CA LEU A 88 6.79 5.80 3.44
C LEU A 88 7.94 5.52 2.48
N ILE A 89 7.82 5.95 1.21
CA ILE A 89 8.86 5.74 0.21
C ILE A 89 10.14 6.45 0.64
N SER A 90 10.05 7.71 1.09
CA SER A 90 11.22 8.49 1.52
C SER A 90 11.93 7.84 2.70
N THR A 91 11.19 7.34 3.70
CA THR A 91 11.75 6.57 4.82
C THR A 91 12.46 5.31 4.33
N LEU A 92 11.84 4.53 3.45
CA LEU A 92 12.42 3.25 3.00
C LEU A 92 13.71 3.42 2.18
N ILE A 93 13.78 4.41 1.28
CA ILE A 93 14.93 4.56 0.36
C ILE A 93 16.10 5.36 0.95
N SER A 94 15.89 6.06 2.05
CA SER A 94 16.90 6.91 2.71
C SER A 94 17.70 6.11 3.75
N PRO A 95 18.87 6.58 4.18
CA PRO A 95 19.53 6.04 5.37
C PRO A 95 18.57 6.13 6.59
N PRO A 96 18.62 5.15 7.51
CA PRO A 96 19.52 4.00 7.55
C PRO A 96 19.04 2.79 6.72
N HIS A 97 17.83 2.85 6.14
CA HIS A 97 17.14 1.70 5.58
C HIS A 97 17.61 1.29 4.19
N LEU A 98 17.84 2.27 3.31
CA LEU A 98 18.46 2.09 2.00
C LEU A 98 17.82 0.98 1.14
N TYR A 99 16.50 0.84 1.16
CA TYR A 99 15.79 -0.09 0.29
C TYR A 99 15.70 0.41 -1.15
N ALA A 100 15.32 -0.51 -2.04
CA ALA A 100 14.69 -0.22 -3.33
C ALA A 100 13.20 -0.59 -3.30
N VAL A 101 12.36 0.16 -4.04
CA VAL A 101 10.89 0.01 -4.04
C VAL A 101 10.29 0.12 -5.45
N LEU A 102 9.15 -0.54 -5.68
CA LEU A 102 8.39 -0.48 -6.94
C LEU A 102 7.10 0.26 -6.67
N VAL A 103 6.82 1.25 -7.51
CA VAL A 103 5.56 1.96 -7.54
C VAL A 103 4.86 1.63 -8.84
N ILE A 104 3.68 1.00 -8.75
CA ILE A 104 2.79 0.82 -9.89
C ILE A 104 1.72 1.90 -9.79
N ASP A 105 1.82 2.90 -10.67
CA ASP A 105 0.99 4.10 -10.68
C ASP A 105 0.00 4.02 -11.85
N VAL A 106 -1.20 3.52 -11.56
CA VAL A 106 -2.21 3.21 -12.60
C VAL A 106 -2.79 4.48 -13.22
N GLU A 107 -2.97 5.55 -12.43
CA GLU A 107 -3.57 6.80 -12.88
C GLU A 107 -2.55 7.91 -13.17
N GLY A 108 -1.25 7.65 -12.99
CA GLY A 108 -0.21 8.65 -13.25
C GLY A 108 -0.13 9.76 -12.20
N ARG A 109 -0.63 9.51 -10.98
CA ARG A 109 -0.75 10.52 -9.91
C ARG A 109 0.48 10.60 -9.00
N PHE A 110 1.38 9.63 -9.10
CA PHE A 110 2.63 9.63 -8.34
C PHE A 110 3.61 10.65 -8.91
N ASP A 111 4.11 11.52 -8.04
CA ASP A 111 5.09 12.55 -8.38
C ASP A 111 6.35 12.37 -7.52
N ALA A 112 7.43 11.88 -8.14
CA ALA A 112 8.69 11.62 -7.47
C ALA A 112 9.36 12.88 -6.90
N THR A 113 8.97 14.08 -7.36
CA THR A 113 9.50 15.36 -6.82
C THR A 113 9.00 15.66 -5.41
N ARG A 114 7.96 14.96 -4.95
CA ARG A 114 7.42 15.08 -3.59
C ARG A 114 8.12 14.18 -2.57
N LEU A 115 9.11 13.39 -3.00
CA LEU A 115 9.94 12.62 -2.07
C LEU A 115 10.90 13.57 -1.35
N THR A 116 11.02 13.43 -0.04
CA THR A 116 11.86 14.29 0.81
C THR A 116 13.29 13.78 0.94
N CYS A 117 13.61 12.64 0.33
CA CYS A 117 14.96 12.08 0.34
C CYS A 117 15.93 12.84 -0.61
N PRO A 118 17.25 12.76 -0.39
CA PRO A 118 18.21 13.31 -1.33
C PRO A 118 18.07 12.68 -2.72
N ALA A 119 18.29 13.47 -3.78
CA ALA A 119 18.12 13.03 -5.17
C ALA A 119 18.98 11.81 -5.57
N SER A 120 20.06 11.53 -4.84
CA SER A 120 20.85 10.31 -5.02
C SER A 120 20.11 9.03 -4.65
N HIS A 121 19.05 9.12 -3.84
CA HIS A 121 18.24 8.00 -3.37
C HIS A 121 17.01 7.73 -4.26
N THR A 122 16.51 8.74 -4.99
CA THR A 122 15.31 8.59 -5.82
C THR A 122 15.48 7.59 -6.97
N ARG A 123 16.71 7.36 -7.44
CA ARG A 123 17.05 6.34 -8.45
C ARG A 123 16.75 4.89 -8.02
N HIS A 124 16.40 4.68 -6.75
CA HIS A 124 16.02 3.39 -6.18
C HIS A 124 14.50 3.22 -6.07
N VAL A 125 13.73 4.18 -6.59
CA VAL A 125 12.28 4.10 -6.79
C VAL A 125 12.03 3.78 -8.25
N TYR A 126 11.53 2.58 -8.52
CA TYR A 126 11.13 2.19 -9.87
C TYR A 126 9.65 2.47 -10.04
N VAL A 127 9.28 3.21 -11.08
CA VAL A 127 7.89 3.59 -11.34
C VAL A 127 7.43 2.96 -12.63
N GLN A 128 6.34 2.19 -12.57
CA GLN A 128 5.65 1.64 -13.73
C GLN A 128 4.26 2.26 -13.84
N ARG A 129 3.90 2.72 -15.04
CA ARG A 129 2.58 3.33 -15.32
C ARG A 129 1.87 2.54 -16.41
N PRO A 130 1.16 1.46 -16.05
CA PRO A 130 0.47 0.64 -17.04
C PRO A 130 -0.76 1.38 -17.59
N ALA A 131 -1.06 1.18 -18.88
CA ALA A 131 -2.21 1.80 -19.52
C ALA A 131 -3.58 1.28 -19.00
N ARG A 132 -3.59 0.15 -18.28
CA ARG A 132 -4.78 -0.51 -17.73
C ARG A 132 -4.42 -1.19 -16.40
N GLY A 133 -5.38 -1.25 -15.48
CA GLY A 133 -5.19 -1.75 -14.12
C GLY A 133 -6.10 -2.91 -13.72
N SER A 134 -6.35 -3.90 -14.61
CA SER A 134 -7.10 -5.08 -14.16
C SER A 134 -6.29 -5.86 -13.10
N PRO A 135 -6.93 -6.53 -12.14
CA PRO A 135 -6.22 -7.26 -11.09
C PRO A 135 -5.28 -8.35 -11.62
N GLU A 136 -5.64 -9.03 -12.71
CA GLU A 136 -4.82 -10.06 -13.37
C GLU A 136 -3.58 -9.44 -14.00
N GLN A 137 -3.76 -8.30 -14.68
CA GLN A 137 -2.66 -7.59 -15.33
C GLN A 137 -1.69 -7.03 -14.29
N LEU A 138 -2.22 -6.48 -13.19
CA LEU A 138 -1.41 -5.99 -12.09
C LEU A 138 -0.59 -7.10 -11.44
N ARG A 139 -1.18 -8.28 -11.21
CA ARG A 139 -0.45 -9.45 -10.71
C ARG A 139 0.66 -9.90 -11.66
N ALA A 140 0.39 -9.92 -12.97
CA ALA A 140 1.40 -10.23 -13.97
C ALA A 140 2.54 -9.19 -13.98
N LEU A 141 2.22 -7.90 -13.89
CA LEU A 141 3.20 -6.82 -13.81
C LEU A 141 4.08 -6.92 -12.57
N ILE A 142 3.50 -7.25 -11.41
CA ILE A 142 4.27 -7.45 -10.18
C ILE A 142 5.25 -8.61 -10.34
N ALA A 143 4.78 -9.74 -10.86
CA ALA A 143 5.62 -10.92 -11.08
C ALA A 143 6.75 -10.65 -12.11
N GLU A 144 6.46 -9.91 -13.18
CA GLU A 144 7.47 -9.49 -14.16
C GLU A 144 8.46 -8.48 -13.59
N ALA A 145 7.97 -7.51 -12.80
CA ALA A 145 8.79 -6.49 -12.21
C ALA A 145 9.77 -7.06 -11.19
N GLU A 146 9.39 -8.09 -10.42
CA GLU A 146 10.32 -8.77 -9.51
C GLU A 146 11.52 -9.36 -10.27
N ASP A 147 11.30 -10.02 -11.41
CA ASP A 147 12.39 -10.58 -12.23
C ASP A 147 13.29 -9.48 -12.82
N ILE A 148 12.69 -8.42 -13.38
CA ILE A 148 13.42 -7.28 -13.93
C ILE A 148 14.25 -6.60 -12.84
N LEU A 149 13.68 -6.38 -11.66
CA LEU A 149 14.34 -5.63 -10.61
C LEU A 149 15.43 -6.42 -9.89
N LEU A 150 15.35 -7.76 -9.91
CA LEU A 150 16.39 -8.62 -9.34
C LEU A 150 17.53 -8.92 -10.32
N TYR A 151 17.23 -9.03 -11.62
CA TYR A 151 18.21 -9.59 -12.58
C TYR A 151 18.54 -8.70 -13.78
N SER A 152 17.83 -7.58 -14.02
CA SER A 152 18.12 -6.72 -15.18
C SER A 152 19.17 -5.65 -14.90
N ASP A 153 19.83 -5.19 -15.98
CA ASP A 153 20.76 -4.06 -15.93
C ASP A 153 20.11 -2.75 -15.49
N VAL A 154 18.79 -2.61 -15.67
CA VAL A 154 18.01 -1.42 -15.27
C VAL A 154 18.08 -1.24 -13.75
N ALA A 155 18.13 -2.34 -13.00
CA ALA A 155 18.18 -2.31 -11.55
C ALA A 155 19.58 -2.34 -10.95
N ARG A 156 20.62 -2.33 -11.79
CA ARG A 156 22.03 -2.43 -11.37
C ARG A 156 22.45 -1.33 -10.39
N ALA A 157 21.87 -0.13 -10.50
CA ALA A 157 22.13 0.96 -9.55
C ALA A 157 21.71 0.60 -8.11
N SER A 158 20.75 -0.31 -7.95
CA SER A 158 20.22 -0.78 -6.67
C SER A 158 20.76 -2.15 -6.24
N ALA A 159 21.76 -2.72 -6.92
CA ALA A 159 22.25 -4.07 -6.64
C ALA A 159 22.80 -4.29 -5.21
N ALA A 160 23.16 -3.21 -4.52
CA ALA A 160 23.63 -3.24 -3.12
C ALA A 160 22.50 -3.03 -2.09
N ARG A 161 21.25 -2.91 -2.54
CA ARG A 161 20.09 -2.62 -1.69
C ARG A 161 19.16 -3.81 -1.65
N GLU A 162 18.58 -4.05 -0.47
CA GLU A 162 17.49 -5.01 -0.36
C GLU A 162 16.24 -4.47 -1.07
N TRP A 163 15.51 -5.38 -1.70
CA TRP A 163 14.20 -5.09 -2.24
C TRP A 163 13.15 -5.11 -1.13
N TRP A 164 12.48 -3.98 -0.89
CA TRP A 164 11.45 -3.94 0.13
C TRP A 164 10.13 -4.55 -0.37
N GLY A 165 9.63 -4.12 -1.53
CA GLY A 165 8.31 -4.53 -1.98
C GLY A 165 7.66 -3.61 -3.00
N THR A 166 6.39 -3.90 -3.27
CA THR A 166 5.59 -3.19 -4.28
C THR A 166 4.47 -2.37 -3.65
N MET A 167 4.35 -1.12 -4.09
CA MET A 167 3.26 -0.21 -3.78
C MET A 167 2.40 0.02 -5.02
N VAL A 168 1.10 -0.20 -4.91
CA VAL A 168 0.14 0.01 -6.00
C VAL A 168 -0.72 1.22 -5.69
N ILE A 169 -0.76 2.16 -6.61
CA ILE A 169 -1.51 3.41 -6.52
C ILE A 169 -2.65 3.37 -7.53
N ASP A 170 -3.87 3.59 -7.05
CA ASP A 170 -5.12 3.56 -7.82
C ASP A 170 -5.42 2.22 -8.50
N GLY A 171 -4.85 1.14 -7.96
CA GLY A 171 -5.12 -0.24 -8.33
C GLY A 171 -5.75 -1.03 -7.18
N PHE A 172 -6.20 -2.24 -7.49
CA PHE A 172 -6.85 -3.13 -6.51
C PHE A 172 -5.95 -4.27 -6.08
N GLY A 173 -5.80 -4.44 -4.76
CA GLY A 173 -5.57 -5.73 -4.11
C GLY A 173 -4.28 -6.48 -4.44
N ALA A 174 -3.27 -5.79 -4.97
CA ALA A 174 -1.96 -6.40 -5.21
C ALA A 174 -0.85 -5.51 -4.64
N GLY A 175 0.24 -6.12 -4.18
CA GLY A 175 1.37 -5.44 -3.56
C GLY A 175 1.38 -5.48 -2.03
N ASP A 176 2.52 -5.09 -1.46
CA ASP A 176 2.73 -4.95 -0.01
C ASP A 176 1.95 -3.74 0.54
N VAL A 177 1.82 -2.71 -0.28
CA VAL A 177 0.96 -1.54 -0.03
C VAL A 177 0.04 -1.35 -1.22
N SER A 178 -1.25 -1.16 -0.95
CA SER A 178 -2.24 -0.77 -1.95
C SER A 178 -2.91 0.53 -1.52
N ALA A 179 -3.13 1.44 -2.46
CA ALA A 179 -3.75 2.73 -2.22
C ALA A 179 -4.86 2.96 -3.25
N GLY A 180 -6.07 3.23 -2.78
CA GLY A 180 -7.21 3.44 -3.66
C GLY A 180 -8.47 3.87 -2.92
N TRP A 181 -9.64 3.77 -3.56
CA TRP A 181 -10.91 4.19 -2.93
C TRP A 181 -11.35 3.29 -1.77
N LYS A 182 -10.81 2.07 -1.66
CA LYS A 182 -11.08 1.11 -0.58
C LYS A 182 -9.77 0.72 0.11
N GLY A 183 -9.76 0.83 1.43
CA GLY A 183 -8.64 0.46 2.29
C GLY A 183 -9.07 0.44 3.75
N TRP A 184 -8.34 -0.32 4.57
CA TRP A 184 -8.61 -0.43 6.00
C TRP A 184 -7.94 0.69 6.82
N LEU A 185 -6.95 1.35 6.22
CA LEU A 185 -6.28 2.54 6.73
C LEU A 185 -6.76 3.75 5.95
N ARG A 186 -7.13 4.84 6.63
CA ARG A 186 -7.64 6.06 5.99
C ARG A 186 -6.72 7.24 6.30
N VAL A 187 -6.38 8.00 5.27
CA VAL A 187 -5.60 9.23 5.38
C VAL A 187 -6.48 10.42 5.07
N ASP A 188 -6.55 11.36 6.01
CA ASP A 188 -7.25 12.63 5.87
C ASP A 188 -6.29 13.78 6.27
N ARG A 189 -6.66 15.02 5.91
CA ARG A 189 -5.99 16.18 6.45
C ARG A 189 -6.27 16.25 7.95
N GLU A 190 -5.26 16.60 8.76
CA GLU A 190 -5.49 16.91 10.17
C GLU A 190 -6.60 17.97 10.28
N ASN A 191 -7.45 17.82 11.30
CA ASN A 191 -8.66 18.63 11.42
C ASN A 191 -8.31 20.11 11.62
N VAL A 192 -8.46 20.90 10.56
CA VAL A 192 -8.37 22.35 10.62
C VAL A 192 -9.74 22.91 10.96
N ARG A 193 -9.81 23.65 12.07
CA ARG A 193 -11.05 24.27 12.56
C ARG A 193 -11.72 25.04 11.42
N GLY A 194 -13.00 24.74 11.16
CA GLY A 194 -13.81 25.39 10.12
C GLY A 194 -14.00 26.90 10.32
N PHE A 195 -14.77 27.53 9.46
CA PHE A 195 -15.20 28.91 9.68
C PHE A 195 -16.07 29.00 10.94
N SER A 196 -15.99 30.13 11.64
CA SER A 196 -16.89 30.41 12.77
C SER A 196 -18.34 30.42 12.29
N LEU A 197 -19.23 29.83 13.08
CA LEU A 197 -20.68 29.92 12.86
C LEU A 197 -21.08 31.40 12.81
N GLY A 198 -21.72 31.82 11.71
CA GLY A 198 -22.16 33.20 11.50
C GLY A 198 -21.23 34.08 10.67
N ILE A 199 -20.11 33.56 10.13
CA ILE A 199 -19.33 34.30 9.14
C ILE A 199 -20.12 34.51 7.85
N SER A 200 -20.02 35.69 7.24
CA SER A 200 -20.55 35.91 5.91
C SER A 200 -19.68 35.25 4.83
N ALA A 201 -20.25 35.04 3.64
CA ALA A 201 -19.49 34.50 2.51
C ALA A 201 -18.35 35.43 2.04
N GLU A 202 -18.55 36.75 2.16
CA GLU A 202 -17.56 37.76 1.81
C GLU A 202 -16.37 37.73 2.79
N GLU A 203 -16.65 37.76 4.10
CA GLU A 203 -15.61 37.61 5.14
C GLU A 203 -14.87 36.27 5.05
N ALA A 204 -15.56 35.19 4.64
CA ALA A 204 -14.93 33.90 4.42
C ALA A 204 -13.95 33.91 3.22
N MET A 205 -14.25 34.69 2.18
CA MET A 205 -13.38 34.86 1.02
C MET A 205 -12.16 35.73 1.35
N ASP A 206 -12.33 36.78 2.16
CA ASP A 206 -11.23 37.62 2.64
C ASP A 206 -10.23 36.83 3.49
N GLN A 207 -10.71 35.85 4.26
CA GLN A 207 -9.88 34.97 5.08
C GLN A 207 -9.30 33.77 4.31
N ARG A 208 -9.63 33.59 3.03
CA ARG A 208 -9.27 32.39 2.26
C ARG A 208 -7.76 32.16 2.20
N GLY A 209 -6.97 33.21 1.96
CA GLY A 209 -5.51 33.10 1.84
C GLY A 209 -4.87 32.60 3.15
N GLN A 210 -5.14 33.31 4.25
CA GLN A 210 -4.64 32.95 5.57
C GLN A 210 -5.09 31.53 5.99
N ARG A 211 -6.29 31.11 5.60
CA ARG A 211 -6.77 29.75 5.88
C ARG A 211 -6.10 28.70 5.02
N GLN A 212 -5.78 29.02 3.77
CA GLN A 212 -5.01 28.12 2.92
C GLN A 212 -3.65 27.86 3.57
N ASP A 213 -2.99 28.89 4.10
CA ASP A 213 -1.71 28.73 4.84
C ASP A 213 -1.86 27.82 6.07
N VAL A 214 -2.94 27.99 6.86
CA VAL A 214 -3.22 27.11 8.01
C VAL A 214 -3.51 25.67 7.55
N VAL A 215 -4.23 25.50 6.44
CA VAL A 215 -4.51 24.19 5.85
C VAL A 215 -3.25 23.55 5.30
N ASP A 216 -2.31 24.31 4.74
CA ASP A 216 -1.06 23.81 4.19
C ASP A 216 -0.04 23.51 5.31
N ALA A 217 -0.09 24.25 6.42
CA ALA A 217 0.71 23.97 7.62
C ALA A 217 0.18 22.81 8.48
N ALA A 218 -1.08 22.39 8.28
CA ALA A 218 -1.66 21.28 9.05
C ALA A 218 -0.88 19.96 8.83
N GLY A 219 -1.06 18.98 9.70
CA GLY A 219 -0.55 17.63 9.50
C GLY A 219 -1.49 16.75 8.68
N TRP A 220 -1.11 15.50 8.55
CA TRP A 220 -1.92 14.43 8.01
C TRP A 220 -2.37 13.54 9.17
N THR A 221 -3.60 13.06 9.15
CA THR A 221 -4.11 12.09 10.11
C THR A 221 -4.33 10.76 9.42
N VAL A 222 -3.74 9.71 9.99
CA VAL A 222 -3.88 8.33 9.55
C VAL A 222 -4.70 7.60 10.59
N SER A 223 -5.81 7.00 10.19
CA SER A 223 -6.77 6.37 11.10
C SER A 223 -7.24 5.01 10.59
N SER A 224 -7.50 4.10 11.53
CA SER A 224 -8.15 2.81 11.31
C SER A 224 -8.91 2.41 12.57
N GLN A 225 -9.60 1.27 12.53
CA GLN A 225 -10.23 0.73 13.75
C GLN A 225 -9.22 0.24 14.81
N TRP A 226 -7.93 0.12 14.46
CA TRP A 226 -6.88 -0.36 15.37
C TRP A 226 -5.96 0.73 15.91
N GLY A 227 -6.10 1.97 15.43
CA GLY A 227 -5.28 3.08 15.91
C GLY A 227 -5.31 4.30 15.01
N VAL A 228 -4.69 5.37 15.51
CA VAL A 228 -4.56 6.66 14.84
C VAL A 228 -3.19 7.23 15.10
N PHE A 229 -2.61 7.90 14.10
CA PHE A 229 -1.42 8.73 14.28
C PHE A 229 -1.45 9.93 13.33
N THR A 230 -0.59 10.90 13.59
CA THR A 230 -0.44 12.11 12.79
C THR A 230 1.01 12.26 12.33
N PHE A 231 1.22 12.91 11.19
CA PHE A 231 2.56 13.25 10.69
C PHE A 231 2.54 14.56 9.89
N ARG A 232 3.69 15.23 9.82
CA ARG A 232 3.94 16.37 8.94
C ARG A 232 5.03 16.04 7.92
N GLU A 233 5.12 16.85 6.87
CA GLU A 233 6.09 16.65 5.77
C GLU A 233 7.52 17.14 6.13
N GLU A 234 7.67 18.00 7.15
CA GLU A 234 8.93 18.73 7.42
C GLU A 234 9.61 18.40 8.78
N GLU A 235 9.04 17.53 9.62
CA GLU A 235 9.48 17.43 11.03
C GLU A 235 10.68 16.51 11.30
N GLU A 236 11.22 15.79 10.32
CA GLU A 236 12.36 14.86 10.57
C GLU A 236 13.75 15.52 10.51
N ASP A 237 13.91 16.67 9.82
CA ASP A 237 15.22 17.34 9.69
C ASP A 237 15.62 18.20 10.91
N LYS A 238 14.70 18.49 11.84
CA LYS A 238 14.97 19.38 12.99
C LYS A 238 15.41 18.65 14.25
N ALA A 239 15.00 17.39 14.42
CA ALA A 239 15.36 16.61 15.61
C ALA A 239 16.85 16.22 15.62
N GLU A 240 17.44 15.98 14.44
CA GLU A 240 18.88 15.64 14.34
C GLU A 240 19.79 16.87 14.43
N GLN A 241 19.30 18.07 14.08
CA GLN A 241 20.08 19.31 14.17
C GLN A 241 20.15 19.87 15.60
N GLU A 242 19.10 19.72 16.41
CA GLU A 242 19.13 20.13 17.82
C GLU A 242 20.04 19.21 18.68
N GLU A 243 20.14 17.91 18.37
CA GLU A 243 21.03 16.99 19.10
C GLU A 243 22.53 17.22 18.82
N ASP A 244 22.89 17.77 17.66
CA ASP A 244 24.27 18.08 17.30
C ASP A 244 24.72 19.48 17.80
N GLU A 245 23.80 20.44 17.96
CA GLU A 245 24.11 21.73 18.60
C GLU A 245 24.31 21.60 20.12
N ASP A 246 23.63 20.68 20.78
CA ASP A 246 23.82 20.40 22.23
C ASP A 246 25.09 19.56 22.54
N ARG A 247 25.82 19.13 21.50
CA ARG A 247 27.07 18.35 21.62
C ARG A 247 28.35 19.12 21.27
N GLN A 248 28.26 20.41 20.93
CA GLN A 248 29.40 21.31 20.71
C GLN A 248 29.64 22.27 21.88
#